data_AF-L8HBG3-F1
#
_entry.id   AF-L8HBG3-F1
#
_cell.length_a   1.000
_cell.length_b   1.000
_cell.length_c   1.000
_cell.angle_alpha   90.00
_cell.angle_beta   90.00
_cell.angle_gamma   90.00
#
_symmetry.space_group_name_H-M   'P 1'
#
loop_
_entity.id
_entity.type
_entity.pdbx_description
1 polymer ?
#
loop_
_entity_poly.entity_id
_entity_poly.type
_entity_poly.pdbx_seq_one_letter_code
_entity_poly.pdbx_strand_id
1 'polypeptide(L)'
;MVLEEGAEVTTVAARTVNKRHITDEQLLTTVTQAISLGHYIRKHANRLTATDKVKLALGVALGQSYLHSRNPPFACDLRLRRVVVMSDNTPKLTKFTALTPGQEAEMRIKEDVFIFGKLLWELLTERLPYADPRDTLEWWAVSEFNRPALDDERITRLRRGKKLQDLIGQCWRQEASTRPSADDVVKELAAILAPSTMEQLLADLRALAKEHQKLA
;
A
#
# COMPACT_ATOMS: atom_id res chain seq x y z
N MET A 1 19.09 1.45 -30.57
CA MET A 1 18.23 0.27 -30.78
C MET A 1 17.76 -0.16 -29.40
N VAL A 2 16.48 0.07 -29.14
CA VAL A 2 15.78 -0.05 -27.86
C VAL A 2 15.27 -1.48 -27.73
N LEU A 3 15.65 -2.19 -26.68
CA LEU A 3 14.98 -3.35 -26.06
C LEU A 3 15.61 -3.50 -24.65
N GLU A 4 14.93 -3.74 -23.53
CA GLU A 4 13.53 -3.69 -23.12
C GLU A 4 13.56 -3.74 -21.58
N GLU A 5 12.68 -2.97 -20.92
CA GLU A 5 12.55 -2.71 -19.46
C GLU A 5 12.12 -3.93 -18.60
N GLY A 6 12.56 -5.14 -18.92
CA GLY A 6 12.05 -6.39 -18.31
C GLY A 6 12.82 -6.93 -17.08
N ALA A 7 13.98 -6.36 -16.71
CA ALA A 7 14.94 -7.08 -15.86
C ALA A 7 14.91 -6.76 -14.34
N GLU A 8 14.18 -5.73 -13.88
CA GLU A 8 14.28 -5.28 -12.47
C GLU A 8 13.27 -5.92 -11.49
N VAL A 9 12.37 -6.79 -11.96
CA VAL A 9 11.43 -7.52 -11.07
C VAL A 9 12.09 -8.75 -10.42
N THR A 10 13.21 -9.22 -10.97
CA THR A 10 13.86 -10.49 -10.60
C THR A 10 14.60 -10.45 -9.25
N THR A 11 14.97 -9.27 -8.73
CA THR A 11 15.95 -9.20 -7.64
C THR A 11 15.37 -9.10 -6.23
N VAL A 12 14.05 -8.91 -6.07
CA VAL A 12 13.46 -8.67 -4.73
C VAL A 12 12.92 -9.94 -4.07
N ALA A 13 12.34 -10.87 -4.83
CA ALA A 13 11.76 -12.09 -4.24
C ALA A 13 12.83 -13.04 -3.65
N ALA A 14 14.08 -12.97 -4.12
CA ALA A 14 15.14 -13.89 -3.72
C ALA A 14 15.84 -13.56 -2.39
N ARG A 15 15.54 -12.42 -1.73
CA ARG A 15 16.34 -11.94 -0.59
C ARG A 15 15.69 -12.00 0.79
N THR A 16 14.46 -12.48 0.93
CA THR A 16 13.77 -12.49 2.24
C THR A 16 13.24 -13.85 2.68
N VAL A 17 13.44 -14.93 1.91
CA VAL A 17 12.97 -16.27 2.31
C VAL A 17 14.16 -17.17 2.64
N ASN A 18 14.10 -17.70 3.86
CA ASN A 18 15.03 -18.65 4.47
C ASN A 18 15.43 -19.76 3.45
N LYS A 19 16.72 -20.05 3.37
CA LYS A 19 17.33 -21.00 2.41
C LYS A 19 16.82 -22.43 2.61
N ARG A 20 15.64 -22.78 2.11
CA ARG A 20 15.25 -24.17 1.80
C ARG A 20 14.37 -24.19 0.55
N HIS A 21 14.99 -24.57 -0.57
CA HIS A 21 14.40 -25.07 -1.82
C HIS A 21 13.08 -24.43 -2.29
N ILE A 22 13.15 -23.20 -2.80
CA ILE A 22 12.19 -22.72 -3.80
C ILE A 22 12.90 -22.83 -5.15
N THR A 23 12.35 -23.60 -6.08
CA THR A 23 12.92 -23.73 -7.44
C THR A 23 12.65 -22.47 -8.25
N ASP A 24 13.55 -22.14 -9.19
CA ASP A 24 13.41 -20.95 -10.06
C ASP A 24 12.07 -20.93 -10.80
N GLU A 25 11.48 -22.11 -11.06
CA GLU A 25 10.16 -22.29 -11.68
C GLU A 25 8.99 -21.84 -10.76
N GLN A 26 9.07 -22.08 -9.44
CA GLN A 26 8.09 -21.58 -8.48
C GLN A 26 8.17 -20.06 -8.30
N LEU A 27 9.39 -19.50 -8.37
CA LEU A 27 9.62 -18.06 -8.44
C LEU A 27 9.05 -17.48 -9.74
N LEU A 28 9.26 -18.11 -10.88
CA LEU A 28 8.73 -17.69 -12.18
C LEU A 28 7.20 -17.73 -12.23
N THR A 29 6.58 -18.77 -11.65
CA THR A 29 5.12 -18.94 -11.62
C THR A 29 4.44 -17.90 -10.73
N THR A 30 5.10 -17.51 -9.63
CA THR A 30 4.61 -16.45 -8.73
C THR A 30 4.74 -15.06 -9.37
N VAL A 31 5.79 -14.84 -10.17
CA VAL A 31 6.05 -13.56 -10.87
C VAL A 31 5.16 -13.37 -12.11
N THR A 32 4.74 -14.44 -12.79
CA THR A 32 3.83 -14.37 -13.95
C THR A 32 2.39 -14.02 -13.60
N GLN A 33 2.01 -14.04 -12.32
CA GLN A 33 0.64 -13.79 -11.84
C GLN A 33 0.46 -12.46 -11.10
N ALA A 34 1.48 -11.60 -11.10
CA ALA A 34 1.51 -10.41 -10.28
C ALA A 34 1.63 -9.14 -11.16
N ILE A 35 0.73 -8.18 -10.99
CA ILE A 35 0.75 -6.90 -11.72
C ILE A 35 0.82 -5.72 -10.76
N SER A 36 1.44 -4.61 -11.15
CA SER A 36 1.47 -3.41 -10.29
C SER A 36 0.05 -2.94 -9.96
N LEU A 37 -0.16 -2.40 -8.75
CA LEU A 37 -1.47 -1.89 -8.33
C LEU A 37 -1.97 -0.80 -9.28
N GLY A 38 -1.08 0.06 -9.78
CA GLY A 38 -1.42 1.03 -10.82
C GLY A 38 -1.89 0.41 -12.14
N HIS A 39 -1.33 -0.72 -12.57
CA HIS A 39 -1.82 -1.45 -13.75
C HIS A 39 -3.13 -2.20 -13.44
N TYR A 40 -3.25 -2.80 -12.26
CA TYR A 40 -4.45 -3.48 -11.78
C TYR A 40 -5.67 -2.55 -11.80
N ILE A 41 -5.55 -1.35 -11.24
CA ILE A 41 -6.64 -0.36 -11.24
C ILE A 41 -7.06 0.00 -12.66
N ARG A 42 -6.11 0.27 -13.57
CA ARG A 42 -6.44 0.61 -14.97
C ARG A 42 -7.14 -0.54 -15.69
N LYS A 43 -6.65 -1.77 -15.52
CA LYS A 43 -7.23 -2.98 -16.13
C LYS A 43 -8.64 -3.27 -15.61
N HIS A 44 -8.94 -2.88 -14.38
CA HIS A 44 -10.21 -3.16 -13.69
C HIS A 44 -11.04 -1.90 -13.36
N ALA A 45 -10.79 -0.76 -14.03
CA ALA A 45 -11.38 0.54 -13.68
C ALA A 45 -12.92 0.50 -13.60
N ASN A 46 -13.57 -0.22 -14.52
CA ASN A 46 -15.03 -0.35 -14.56
C ASN A 46 -15.59 -1.48 -13.69
N ARG A 47 -14.74 -2.22 -12.96
CA ARG A 47 -15.13 -3.42 -12.19
C ARG A 47 -14.88 -3.28 -10.69
N LEU A 48 -13.89 -2.49 -10.27
CA LEU A 48 -13.56 -2.33 -8.86
C LEU A 48 -14.54 -1.38 -8.17
N THR A 49 -15.24 -1.89 -7.17
CA THR A 49 -16.07 -1.05 -6.30
C THR A 49 -15.20 -0.20 -5.37
N ALA A 50 -15.77 0.84 -4.78
CA ALA A 50 -15.12 1.58 -3.69
C ALA A 50 -14.69 0.67 -2.55
N THR A 51 -15.51 -0.33 -2.20
CA THR A 51 -15.19 -1.32 -1.18
C THR A 51 -13.95 -2.14 -1.55
N ASP A 52 -13.81 -2.57 -2.81
CA ASP A 52 -12.64 -3.33 -3.26
C ASP A 52 -11.35 -2.50 -3.17
N LYS A 53 -11.44 -1.22 -3.52
CA LYS A 53 -10.32 -0.28 -3.39
C LYS A 53 -9.93 -0.06 -1.93
N VAL A 54 -10.90 0.04 -1.03
CA VAL A 54 -10.63 0.15 0.42
C VAL A 54 -10.03 -1.14 0.97
N LYS A 55 -10.41 -2.32 0.46
CA LYS A 55 -9.76 -3.60 0.80
C LYS A 55 -8.31 -3.66 0.31
N LEU A 56 -8.02 -3.18 -0.90
CA LEU A 56 -6.65 -3.06 -1.41
C LEU A 56 -5.82 -2.10 -0.53
N ALA A 57 -6.38 -0.93 -0.18
CA ALA A 57 -5.73 0.01 0.72
C ALA A 57 -5.47 -0.60 2.11
N LEU A 58 -6.43 -1.37 2.65
CA LEU A 58 -6.26 -2.08 3.92
C LEU A 58 -5.11 -3.10 3.85
N GLY A 59 -5.00 -3.88 2.77
CA GLY A 59 -3.87 -4.81 2.58
C GLY A 59 -2.52 -4.10 2.52
N VAL A 60 -2.45 -2.94 1.87
CA VAL A 60 -1.25 -2.07 1.87
C VAL A 60 -0.93 -1.57 3.29
N ALA A 61 -1.93 -1.08 4.04
CA ALA A 61 -1.76 -0.60 5.41
C ALA A 61 -1.29 -1.71 6.36
N LEU A 62 -1.81 -2.93 6.20
CA LEU A 62 -1.37 -4.11 6.95
C LEU A 62 0.12 -4.42 6.70
N GLY A 63 0.54 -4.42 5.43
CA GLY A 63 1.94 -4.62 5.07
C GLY A 63 2.85 -3.52 5.63
N GLN A 64 2.41 -2.27 5.58
CA GLN A 64 3.12 -1.12 6.13
C GLN A 64 3.24 -1.23 7.67
N SER A 65 2.14 -1.53 8.36
CA SER A 65 2.12 -1.72 9.81
C SER A 65 3.06 -2.82 10.27
N TYR A 66 3.10 -3.94 9.53
CA TYR A 66 4.04 -5.04 9.80
C TYR A 66 5.50 -4.61 9.68
N LEU A 67 5.84 -3.83 8.65
CA LEU A 67 7.19 -3.34 8.41
C LEU A 67 7.63 -2.30 9.45
N HIS A 68 6.72 -1.42 9.87
CA HIS A 68 6.95 -0.42 10.91
C HIS A 68 7.12 -1.05 12.30
N SER A 69 6.47 -2.18 12.58
CA SER A 69 6.57 -2.87 13.88
C SER A 69 7.82 -3.75 14.03
N ARG A 70 8.68 -3.83 13.03
CA ARG A 70 9.93 -4.61 13.10
C ARG A 70 10.98 -3.91 13.97
N ASN A 71 11.92 -4.69 14.49
CA ASN A 71 13.11 -4.18 15.16
C ASN A 71 14.37 -4.79 14.50
N PRO A 72 15.14 -4.02 13.69
CA PRO A 72 14.90 -2.62 13.32
C PRO A 72 13.67 -2.43 12.39
N PRO A 73 13.06 -1.22 12.35
CA PRO A 73 11.91 -0.95 11.50
C PRO A 73 12.31 -0.77 10.04
N PHE A 74 11.33 -0.80 9.13
CA PHE A 74 11.54 -0.62 7.69
C PHE A 74 10.68 0.53 7.14
N ALA A 75 11.25 1.40 6.30
CA ALA A 75 10.49 2.35 5.49
C ALA A 75 10.00 1.70 4.19
N CYS A 76 8.80 2.07 3.75
CA CYS A 76 8.10 1.51 2.60
C CYS A 76 8.08 2.51 1.43
N ASP A 77 8.31 2.03 0.21
CA ASP A 77 8.04 2.87 -0.96
C ASP A 77 6.64 2.64 -1.51
N LEU A 78 5.68 3.40 -0.99
CA LEU A 78 4.24 3.21 -1.23
C LEU A 78 3.70 3.84 -2.53
N ARG A 79 4.51 3.91 -3.58
CA ARG A 79 4.01 4.31 -4.91
C ARG A 79 3.15 3.20 -5.51
N LEU A 80 2.06 3.53 -6.21
CA LEU A 80 1.17 2.54 -6.87
C LEU A 80 1.90 1.54 -7.79
N ARG A 81 3.09 1.89 -8.30
CA ARG A 81 3.93 1.01 -9.12
C ARG A 81 4.81 0.03 -8.32
N ARG A 82 4.98 0.26 -7.02
CA ARG A 82 5.80 -0.53 -6.07
C ARG A 82 4.95 -1.37 -5.10
N VAL A 83 3.63 -1.33 -5.29
CA VAL A 83 2.69 -2.31 -4.76
C VAL A 83 2.32 -3.24 -5.90
N VAL A 84 2.32 -4.55 -5.65
CA VAL A 84 1.94 -5.57 -6.63
C VAL A 84 0.69 -6.27 -6.13
N VAL A 85 -0.27 -6.51 -7.02
CA VAL A 85 -1.49 -7.27 -6.74
C VAL A 85 -1.31 -8.67 -7.31
N MET A 86 -1.48 -9.66 -6.43
CA MET A 86 -1.42 -11.08 -6.75
C MET A 86 -2.74 -11.55 -7.40
N SER A 87 -2.76 -12.78 -7.92
CA SER A 87 -3.93 -13.39 -8.59
C SER A 87 -5.15 -13.55 -7.68
N ASP A 88 -4.96 -13.64 -6.36
CA ASP A 88 -5.99 -13.66 -5.33
C ASP A 88 -6.50 -12.25 -4.94
N ASN A 89 -6.05 -11.20 -5.65
CA ASN A 89 -6.29 -9.78 -5.35
C ASN A 89 -5.65 -9.27 -4.06
N THR A 90 -4.68 -9.99 -3.51
CA THR A 90 -3.91 -9.52 -2.34
C THR A 90 -2.81 -8.55 -2.78
N PRO A 91 -2.75 -7.32 -2.23
CA PRO A 91 -1.66 -6.39 -2.49
C PRO A 91 -0.43 -6.75 -1.64
N LYS A 92 0.77 -6.63 -2.21
CA LYS A 92 2.06 -6.88 -1.56
C LYS A 92 3.02 -5.73 -1.83
N LEU A 93 3.77 -5.35 -0.80
CA LEU A 93 4.82 -4.34 -0.88
C LEU A 93 6.11 -4.98 -1.41
N THR A 94 6.70 -4.40 -2.47
CA THR A 94 7.90 -4.97 -3.12
C THR A 94 9.16 -4.15 -2.93
N LYS A 95 9.09 -2.98 -2.28
CA LYS A 95 10.29 -2.18 -2.01
C LYS A 95 10.21 -1.55 -0.64
N PHE A 96 11.13 -1.96 0.23
CA PHE A 96 11.29 -1.45 1.58
C PHE A 96 12.78 -1.44 1.96
N THR A 97 13.14 -0.58 2.90
CA THR A 97 14.52 -0.36 3.34
C THR A 97 14.57 -0.42 4.87
N ALA A 98 15.50 -1.20 5.42
CA ALA A 98 15.74 -1.25 6.86
C ALA A 98 16.24 0.12 7.35
N LEU A 99 15.75 0.55 8.51
CA LEU A 99 16.09 1.83 9.12
C LEU A 99 16.92 1.61 10.37
N THR A 100 17.84 2.52 10.64
CA THR A 100 18.49 2.58 11.96
C THR A 100 17.50 3.17 12.96
N PRO A 101 17.21 2.50 14.11
CA PRO A 101 16.30 3.04 15.11
C PRO A 101 16.72 4.44 15.60
N GLY A 102 15.76 5.35 15.71
CA GLY A 102 15.99 6.73 16.11
C GLY A 102 14.99 7.69 15.45
N GLN A 103 15.20 8.99 15.67
CA GLN A 103 14.29 10.05 15.18
C GLN A 103 14.14 10.05 13.66
N GLU A 104 15.20 9.77 12.91
CA GLU A 104 15.14 9.66 11.45
C GLU A 104 14.22 8.52 11.00
N ALA A 105 14.24 7.38 11.70
CA ALA A 105 13.34 6.28 11.39
C ALA A 105 11.88 6.63 11.66
N GLU A 106 11.61 7.33 12.76
CA GLU A 106 10.27 7.83 13.09
C GLU A 106 9.75 8.81 12.01
N MET A 107 10.59 9.73 11.55
CA MET A 107 10.26 10.66 10.46
C MET A 107 9.92 9.90 9.17
N ARG A 108 10.76 8.93 8.78
CA ARG A 108 10.53 8.09 7.58
C ARG A 108 9.25 7.27 7.69
N ILE A 109 8.94 6.73 8.86
CA ILE A 109 7.68 6.04 9.14
C ILE A 109 6.48 6.98 8.94
N LYS A 110 6.57 8.23 9.40
CA LYS A 110 5.51 9.23 9.22
C LYS A 110 5.40 9.74 7.78
N GLU A 111 6.49 9.73 7.02
CA GLU A 111 6.46 9.97 5.57
C GLU A 111 5.70 8.85 4.84
N ASP A 112 5.92 7.58 5.20
CA ASP A 112 5.17 6.47 4.61
C ASP A 112 3.65 6.65 4.84
N VAL A 113 3.23 7.13 6.02
CA VAL A 113 1.80 7.39 6.32
C VAL A 113 1.25 8.51 5.44
N PHE A 114 2.04 9.55 5.15
CA PHE A 114 1.64 10.58 4.18
C PHE A 114 1.44 9.99 2.78
N ILE A 115 2.39 9.16 2.31
CA ILE A 115 2.32 8.53 0.99
C ILE A 115 1.12 7.59 0.93
N PHE A 116 0.81 6.88 2.03
CA PHE A 116 -0.39 6.07 2.15
C PHE A 116 -1.68 6.89 1.94
N GLY A 117 -1.79 8.05 2.60
CA GLY A 117 -2.96 8.94 2.43
C GLY A 117 -3.17 9.33 0.97
N LYS A 118 -2.09 9.65 0.26
CA LYS A 118 -2.12 9.91 -1.17
C LYS A 118 -2.57 8.68 -1.98
N LEU A 119 -1.99 7.50 -1.71
CA LEU A 119 -2.36 6.24 -2.37
C LEU A 119 -3.85 5.93 -2.20
N LEU A 120 -4.41 6.15 -1.01
CA LEU A 120 -5.84 5.95 -0.75
C LEU A 120 -6.71 6.93 -1.55
N TRP A 121 -6.29 8.20 -1.63
CA TRP A 121 -6.96 9.18 -2.48
C TRP A 121 -6.90 8.80 -3.97
N GLU A 122 -5.73 8.37 -4.46
CA GLU A 122 -5.54 7.92 -5.86
C GLU A 122 -6.40 6.68 -6.17
N LEU A 123 -6.51 5.74 -5.24
CA LEU A 123 -7.36 4.56 -5.37
C LEU A 123 -8.83 4.93 -5.51
N LEU A 124 -9.34 5.78 -4.59
CA LEU A 124 -10.76 6.13 -4.54
C LEU A 124 -11.19 7.03 -5.69
N THR A 125 -10.35 8.00 -6.04
CA THR A 125 -10.64 8.94 -7.13
C THR A 125 -10.29 8.36 -8.49
N GLU A 126 -9.47 7.31 -8.59
CA GLU A 126 -8.89 6.82 -9.85
C GLU A 126 -8.13 7.90 -10.65
N ARG A 127 -7.85 9.05 -10.02
CA ARG A 127 -7.00 10.09 -10.61
C ARG A 127 -5.57 9.72 -10.34
N LEU A 128 -5.00 8.97 -11.27
CA LEU A 128 -3.58 8.69 -11.30
C LEU A 128 -2.87 9.97 -11.73
N PRO A 129 -1.87 10.49 -11.00
CA PRO A 129 -1.06 11.60 -11.49
C PRO A 129 -0.08 11.17 -12.60
N TYR A 130 -0.44 10.18 -13.42
CA TYR A 130 0.42 9.55 -14.43
C TYR A 130 -0.38 9.02 -15.63
N ALA A 131 -1.23 9.88 -16.21
CA ALA A 131 -1.67 9.66 -17.59
C ALA A 131 -0.60 10.12 -18.59
N ASP A 132 0.26 11.08 -18.22
CA ASP A 132 1.33 11.63 -19.06
C ASP A 132 2.73 11.26 -18.51
N PRO A 133 3.59 10.59 -19.30
CA PRO A 133 5.00 10.33 -18.96
C PRO A 133 5.86 11.59 -18.76
N ARG A 134 5.37 12.79 -19.11
CA ARG A 134 6.08 14.07 -18.89
C ARG A 134 5.90 14.63 -17.48
N ASP A 135 4.92 14.15 -16.70
CA ASP A 135 4.66 14.57 -15.32
C ASP A 135 5.64 13.96 -14.28
N THR A 136 6.69 13.30 -14.76
CA THR A 136 7.55 12.41 -13.95
C THR A 136 8.51 13.16 -13.02
N LEU A 137 8.76 14.46 -13.24
CA LEU A 137 9.85 15.17 -12.56
C LEU A 137 9.45 16.30 -11.59
N GLU A 138 8.19 16.75 -11.51
CA GLU A 138 7.88 17.98 -10.74
C GLU A 138 6.87 17.80 -9.59
N TRP A 139 5.99 16.78 -9.60
CA TRP A 139 4.93 16.70 -8.57
C TRP A 139 5.43 16.36 -7.15
N TRP A 140 6.52 15.60 -7.01
CA TRP A 140 7.16 15.31 -5.73
C TRP A 140 7.81 16.55 -5.11
N ALA A 141 8.39 17.43 -5.93
CA ALA A 141 8.92 18.73 -5.52
C ALA A 141 7.81 19.73 -5.13
N VAL A 142 6.59 19.53 -5.66
CA VAL A 142 5.40 20.36 -5.37
C VAL A 142 4.54 19.79 -4.23
N SER A 143 4.88 18.60 -3.69
CA SER A 143 4.03 17.83 -2.78
C SER A 143 3.78 18.44 -1.39
N GLU A 144 4.62 19.37 -0.93
CA GLU A 144 4.29 20.18 0.26
C GLU A 144 3.13 21.15 0.01
N PHE A 145 2.87 21.53 -1.24
CA PHE A 145 1.93 22.60 -1.60
C PHE A 145 0.66 22.13 -2.31
N ASN A 146 0.54 20.86 -2.71
CA ASN A 146 -0.62 20.40 -3.48
C ASN A 146 -1.22 19.11 -2.92
N ARG A 147 -2.04 19.30 -1.87
CA ARG A 147 -2.95 18.28 -1.34
C ARG A 147 -4.23 18.35 -2.17
N PRO A 148 -4.54 17.32 -3.00
CA PRO A 148 -5.78 17.34 -3.77
C PRO A 148 -7.00 17.57 -2.88
N ALA A 149 -8.00 18.23 -3.43
CA ALA A 149 -9.23 18.49 -2.71
C ALA A 149 -9.90 17.15 -2.32
N LEU A 150 -10.37 17.09 -1.07
CA LEU A 150 -11.03 15.92 -0.52
C LEU A 150 -12.49 15.80 -0.94
N ASP A 151 -13.06 16.86 -1.52
CA ASP A 151 -14.46 16.97 -1.96
C ASP A 151 -14.74 16.30 -3.32
N ASP A 152 -13.82 15.48 -3.83
CA ASP A 152 -14.04 14.67 -5.03
C ASP A 152 -15.35 13.88 -4.93
N GLU A 153 -16.18 14.02 -5.95
CA GLU A 153 -17.51 13.44 -5.99
C GLU A 153 -17.52 11.90 -5.88
N ARG A 154 -16.45 11.25 -6.34
CA ARG A 154 -16.24 9.79 -6.21
C ARG A 154 -16.06 9.36 -4.76
N ILE A 155 -15.60 10.26 -3.90
CA ILE A 155 -15.47 10.04 -2.45
C ILE A 155 -16.74 10.51 -1.73
N THR A 156 -17.22 11.73 -2.00
CA THR A 156 -18.35 12.33 -1.24
C THR A 156 -19.66 11.58 -1.41
N ARG A 157 -19.90 10.94 -2.57
CA ARG A 157 -21.09 10.10 -2.80
C ARG A 157 -21.05 8.75 -2.07
N LEU A 158 -19.92 8.34 -1.50
CA LEU A 158 -19.82 7.07 -0.78
C LEU A 158 -20.53 7.16 0.57
N ARG A 159 -21.24 6.09 0.97
CA ARG A 159 -21.91 5.98 2.28
C ARG A 159 -20.97 6.31 3.46
N ARG A 160 -19.68 5.97 3.34
CA ARG A 160 -18.63 6.24 4.33
C ARG A 160 -17.61 7.28 3.84
N GLY A 161 -17.98 8.10 2.85
CA GLY A 161 -17.11 9.09 2.20
C GLY A 161 -16.46 10.04 3.20
N LYS A 162 -17.24 10.59 4.15
CA LYS A 162 -16.70 11.49 5.17
C LYS A 162 -15.61 10.86 6.03
N LYS A 163 -15.78 9.60 6.46
CA LYS A 163 -14.74 8.87 7.21
C LYS A 163 -13.48 8.65 6.38
N LEU A 164 -13.62 8.34 5.10
CA LEU A 164 -12.49 8.19 4.18
C LEU A 164 -11.76 9.53 3.97
N GLN A 165 -12.48 10.64 3.81
CA GLN A 165 -11.90 11.98 3.72
C GLN A 165 -11.13 12.33 4.99
N ASP A 166 -11.73 12.08 6.15
CA ASP A 166 -11.10 12.39 7.44
C ASP A 166 -9.83 11.55 7.64
N LEU A 167 -9.82 10.28 7.23
CA LEU A 167 -8.64 9.42 7.29
C LEU A 167 -7.54 9.91 6.34
N ILE A 168 -7.86 10.19 5.07
CA ILE A 168 -6.89 10.76 4.11
C ILE A 168 -6.30 12.06 4.67
N GLY A 169 -7.19 12.94 5.19
CA GLY A 169 -6.87 14.18 5.88
C GLY A 169 -5.86 14.02 7.02
N GLN A 170 -6.02 12.98 7.83
CA GLN A 170 -5.12 12.67 8.94
C GLN A 170 -3.77 12.11 8.46
N CYS A 171 -3.78 11.21 7.48
CA CYS A 171 -2.58 10.58 6.94
C CYS A 171 -1.59 11.59 6.36
N TRP A 172 -2.10 12.63 5.69
CA TRP A 172 -1.28 13.68 5.12
C TRP A 172 -1.33 14.98 5.94
N ARG A 173 -1.35 14.98 7.28
CA ARG A 173 -1.19 16.26 8.00
C ARG A 173 0.17 16.90 7.71
N GLN A 174 0.24 18.24 7.75
CA GLN A 174 1.50 18.97 7.56
C GLN A 174 2.53 18.51 8.58
N GLU A 175 2.15 18.60 9.86
CA GLU A 175 2.96 18.15 10.97
C GLU A 175 3.03 16.61 11.00
N ALA A 176 4.23 16.06 10.75
CA ALA A 176 4.44 14.62 10.63
C ALA A 176 4.10 13.85 11.91
N SER A 177 4.39 14.44 13.07
CA SER A 177 4.09 13.84 14.38
C SER A 177 2.59 13.66 14.63
N THR A 178 1.74 14.49 14.01
CA THR A 178 0.27 14.43 14.17
C THR A 178 -0.43 13.44 13.24
N ARG A 179 0.32 12.81 12.32
CA ARG A 179 -0.20 11.75 11.45
C ARG A 179 -0.42 10.48 12.29
N PRO A 180 -1.44 9.66 11.97
CA PRO A 180 -1.68 8.39 12.66
C PRO A 180 -0.51 7.42 12.51
N SER A 181 -0.48 6.35 13.29
CA SER A 181 0.38 5.20 12.98
C SER A 181 -0.24 4.35 11.86
N ALA A 182 0.56 3.50 11.21
CA ALA A 182 0.01 2.55 10.24
C ALA A 182 -1.00 1.58 10.87
N ASP A 183 -0.83 1.22 12.14
CA ASP A 183 -1.79 0.40 12.90
C ASP A 183 -3.12 1.13 13.13
N ASP A 184 -3.09 2.42 13.43
CA ASP A 184 -4.30 3.25 13.54
C ASP A 184 -5.04 3.34 12.20
N VAL A 185 -4.28 3.49 11.09
CA VAL A 185 -4.85 3.47 9.73
C VAL A 185 -5.54 2.14 9.44
N VAL A 186 -4.94 1.01 9.81
CA VAL A 186 -5.54 -0.33 9.66
C VAL A 186 -6.87 -0.40 10.43
N LYS A 187 -6.88 0.04 11.69
CA LYS A 187 -8.09 0.03 12.54
C LYS A 187 -9.22 0.86 11.92
N GLU A 188 -8.90 2.07 11.46
CA GLU A 188 -9.88 2.96 10.83
C GLU A 188 -10.43 2.38 9.51
N LEU A 189 -9.56 1.88 8.63
CA LEU A 189 -10.01 1.26 7.36
C LEU A 189 -10.89 0.04 7.60
N ALA A 190 -10.51 -0.81 8.55
CA ALA A 190 -11.31 -1.97 8.89
C ALA A 190 -12.64 -1.57 9.56
N ALA A 191 -12.68 -0.51 10.38
CA ALA A 191 -13.92 0.05 10.91
C ALA A 191 -14.79 0.74 9.84
N ILE A 192 -14.19 1.22 8.75
CA ILE A 192 -14.92 1.73 7.58
C ILE A 192 -15.52 0.57 6.77
N LEU A 193 -14.78 -0.54 6.66
CA LEU A 193 -15.21 -1.77 5.98
C LEU A 193 -16.21 -2.62 6.81
N ALA A 194 -16.26 -2.44 8.13
CA ALA A 194 -17.06 -3.23 9.06
C ALA A 194 -18.19 -2.41 9.71
N PRO A 195 -19.34 -3.04 9.97
CA PRO A 195 -19.57 -3.46 11.36
C PRO A 195 -19.23 -4.93 11.64
N SER A 196 -19.22 -5.81 10.62
CA SER A 196 -19.07 -7.26 10.77
C SER A 196 -17.82 -7.87 10.11
N THR A 197 -16.99 -7.06 9.45
CA THR A 197 -15.82 -7.54 8.69
C THR A 197 -14.54 -7.66 9.54
N MET A 198 -14.43 -6.88 10.62
CA MET A 198 -13.23 -6.81 11.46
C MET A 198 -12.99 -8.10 12.25
N GLU A 199 -14.03 -8.73 12.79
CA GLU A 199 -13.88 -10.02 13.49
C GLU A 199 -13.43 -11.12 12.53
N GLN A 200 -13.99 -11.17 11.33
CA GLN A 200 -13.61 -12.13 10.30
C GLN A 200 -12.17 -11.90 9.82
N LEU A 201 -11.81 -10.66 9.53
CA LEU A 201 -10.48 -10.31 9.00
C LEU A 201 -9.39 -10.46 10.06
N LEU A 202 -9.67 -10.12 11.32
CA LEU A 202 -8.76 -10.38 12.44
C LEU A 202 -8.67 -11.88 12.76
N ALA A 203 -9.76 -12.65 12.58
CA ALA A 203 -9.71 -14.11 12.71
C ALA A 203 -8.81 -14.72 11.64
N ASP A 204 -8.94 -14.30 10.38
CA ASP A 204 -8.13 -14.77 9.26
C ASP A 204 -6.66 -14.37 9.42
N LEU A 205 -6.38 -13.12 9.82
CA LEU A 205 -5.01 -12.65 10.11
C LEU A 205 -4.37 -13.37 11.31
N ARG A 206 -5.15 -13.66 12.36
CA ARG A 206 -4.67 -14.44 13.52
C ARG A 206 -4.44 -15.90 13.14
N ALA A 207 -5.24 -16.47 12.25
CA ALA A 207 -5.05 -17.82 11.73
C ALA A 207 -3.73 -17.92 10.94
N LEU A 208 -3.50 -16.97 10.04
CA LEU A 208 -2.25 -16.88 9.27
C LEU A 208 -1.02 -16.68 10.16
N ALA A 209 -1.11 -15.82 11.18
CA ALA A 209 -0.01 -15.60 12.13
C ALA A 209 0.32 -16.86 12.97
N LYS A 210 -0.70 -17.64 13.37
CA LYS A 210 -0.51 -18.91 14.08
C LYS A 210 0.08 -20.01 13.19
N GLU A 211 -0.24 -20.00 11.91
CA GLU A 211 0.30 -20.97 10.94
C GLU A 211 1.79 -20.73 10.70
N HIS A 212 2.20 -19.46 10.60
CA HIS A 212 3.61 -19.08 10.51
C HIS A 212 4.42 -19.34 11.79
N GLN A 213 3.79 -19.35 12.97
CA GLN A 213 4.44 -19.74 14.23
C GLN A 213 4.63 -21.25 14.41
N LYS A 214 3.90 -22.09 13.66
CA LYS A 214 4.08 -23.56 13.66
C LYS A 214 5.17 -24.05 12.72
N LEU A 215 5.66 -23.18 11.83
CA LEU A 215 6.66 -23.50 10.79
C LEU A 215 8.07 -22.97 11.11
N ALA A 216 8.25 -22.34 12.28
CA ALA A 216 9.54 -21.87 12.81
C ALA A 216 9.95 -22.71 14.03
#